data_AF-A0A963JGA2-F1
#
_entry.id   AF-A0A963JGA2-F1
#
_cell.length_a   1.000
_cell.length_b   1.000
_cell.length_c   1.000
_cell.angle_alpha   90.00
_cell.angle_beta   90.00
_cell.angle_gamma   90.00
#
_symmetry.space_group_name_H-M   'P 1'
#
loop_
_entity.id
_entity.type
_entity.pdbx_description
1 polymer ?
#
loop_
_entity_poly.entity_id
_entity_poly.type
_entity_poly.pdbx_seq_one_letter_code
_entity_poly.pdbx_strand_id
1 'polypeptide(L)'
;AAAAGFGTGLAGPSRDMLIKRATPPGATGRVYGTVYSGLDVGFATAAPVFGWVLDQGEPAGIFVGSALALAAGIASAALVGTRLRRPAARAAA
;
A
#
# COMPACT_ATOMS: atom_id res chain seq x y z
N ALA A 1 11.58 15.43 -3.88
CA ALA A 1 11.30 15.06 -2.47
C ALA A 1 9.98 15.62 -1.95
N ALA A 2 9.70 16.93 -2.07
CA ALA A 2 8.49 17.55 -1.51
C ALA A 2 7.16 16.91 -1.98
N ALA A 3 6.99 16.65 -3.27
CA ALA A 3 5.79 15.99 -3.80
C ALA A 3 5.62 14.56 -3.27
N ALA A 4 6.71 13.80 -3.19
CA ALA A 4 6.70 12.46 -2.62
C ALA A 4 6.36 12.49 -1.13
N GLY A 5 7.00 13.38 -0.35
CA GLY A 5 6.72 13.54 1.09
C GLY A 5 5.28 13.99 1.37
N PHE A 6 4.76 14.92 0.57
CA PHE A 6 3.36 15.34 0.64
C PHE A 6 2.41 14.17 0.32
N GLY A 7 2.67 13.44 -0.75
CA GLY A 7 1.89 12.26 -1.14
C GLY A 7 1.89 11.19 -0.06
N THR A 8 3.05 10.85 0.50
CA THR A 8 3.18 9.89 1.60
C THR A 8 2.46 10.38 2.86
N GLY A 9 2.53 11.67 3.17
CA GLY A 9 1.82 12.26 4.31
C GLY A 9 0.30 12.12 4.22
N LEU A 10 -0.27 12.29 3.03
CA LEU A 10 -1.70 12.08 2.78
C LEU A 10 -2.09 10.59 2.71
N ALA A 11 -1.18 9.73 2.27
CA ALA A 11 -1.45 8.31 2.06
C ALA A 11 -1.79 7.58 3.37
N GLY A 12 -1.18 7.95 4.50
CA GLY A 12 -1.41 7.32 5.81
C GLY A 12 -2.88 7.35 6.24
N PRO A 13 -3.46 8.54 6.49
CA PRO A 13 -4.87 8.66 6.87
C PRO A 13 -5.83 8.05 5.82
N SER A 14 -5.51 8.22 4.54
CA SER A 14 -6.33 7.70 3.43
C SER A 14 -6.39 6.16 3.43
N ARG A 15 -5.24 5.51 3.65
CA ARG A 15 -5.14 4.05 3.77
C ARG A 15 -5.93 3.55 4.97
N ASP A 16 -5.79 4.22 6.11
CA ASP A 16 -6.45 3.79 7.34
C ASP A 16 -7.98 3.90 7.21
N MET A 17 -8.49 4.96 6.56
CA MET A 17 -9.92 5.06 6.22
C MET A 17 -10.38 3.97 5.25
N LEU A 18 -9.56 3.60 4.26
CA LEU A 18 -9.86 2.51 3.32
C LEU A 18 -9.93 1.15 4.05
N ILE A 19 -8.97 0.87 4.93
CA ILE A 19 -8.95 -0.35 5.76
C ILE A 19 -10.20 -0.40 6.62
N LYS A 20 -10.51 0.68 7.35
CA LYS A 20 -11.70 0.75 8.20
C LYS A 20 -12.99 0.48 7.41
N ARG A 21 -13.13 1.03 6.20
CA ARG A 21 -14.28 0.79 5.31
C ARG A 21 -14.32 -0.64 4.76
N ALA A 22 -13.18 -1.25 4.53
CA ALA A 22 -13.07 -2.64 4.05
C ALA A 22 -13.25 -3.68 5.16
N THR A 23 -13.10 -3.28 6.42
CA THR A 23 -13.10 -4.18 7.56
C THR A 23 -14.55 -4.53 7.98
N PRO A 24 -14.89 -5.81 8.12
CA PRO A 24 -16.16 -6.24 8.73
C PRO A 24 -16.29 -5.79 10.20
N PRO A 25 -17.53 -5.58 10.71
CA PRO A 25 -17.75 -5.26 12.11
C PRO A 25 -17.16 -6.34 13.03
N GLY A 26 -16.44 -5.92 14.07
CA GLY A 26 -15.79 -6.83 15.03
C GLY A 26 -14.46 -7.45 14.58
N ALA A 27 -13.96 -7.15 13.37
CA ALA A 27 -12.70 -7.69 12.86
C ALA A 27 -11.55 -6.68 12.76
N THR A 28 -11.73 -5.44 13.21
CA THR A 28 -10.78 -4.32 13.03
C THR A 28 -9.36 -4.64 13.47
N GLY A 29 -9.18 -5.21 14.67
CA GLY A 29 -7.85 -5.54 15.19
C GLY A 29 -7.12 -6.58 14.33
N ARG A 30 -7.83 -7.59 13.82
CA ARG A 30 -7.25 -8.63 12.95
C ARG A 30 -6.86 -8.06 11.59
N VAL A 31 -7.73 -7.26 10.96
CA VAL A 31 -7.44 -6.66 9.64
C VAL A 31 -6.30 -5.66 9.73
N TYR A 32 -6.30 -4.76 10.72
CA TYR A 32 -5.18 -3.84 10.93
C TYR A 32 -3.88 -4.57 11.23
N GLY A 33 -3.93 -5.62 12.07
CA GLY A 33 -2.78 -6.47 12.35
C GLY A 33 -2.20 -7.06 11.07
N THR A 34 -3.03 -7.69 10.22
CA THR A 34 -2.55 -8.25 8.94
C THR A 34 -1.96 -7.20 8.00
N VAL A 35 -2.59 -6.03 7.88
CA VAL A 35 -2.11 -4.97 6.97
C VAL A 35 -0.78 -4.38 7.46
N TYR A 36 -0.65 -4.07 8.75
CA TYR A 36 0.58 -3.52 9.31
C TYR A 36 1.71 -4.54 9.35
N SER A 37 1.43 -5.82 9.68
CA SER A 37 2.44 -6.87 9.55
C SER A 37 2.95 -7.02 8.11
N GLY A 38 2.07 -6.86 7.11
CA GLY A 38 2.49 -6.83 5.71
C GLY A 38 3.41 -5.65 5.38
N LEU A 39 3.17 -4.49 5.99
CA LEU A 39 4.02 -3.31 5.85
C LEU A 39 5.39 -3.50 6.53
N ASP A 40 5.43 -4.10 7.71
CA ASP A 40 6.67 -4.44 8.41
C ASP A 40 7.51 -5.44 7.60
N VAL A 41 6.87 -6.47 7.03
CA VAL A 41 7.52 -7.41 6.10
C VAL A 41 8.05 -6.68 4.87
N GLY A 42 7.28 -5.74 4.32
CA GLY A 42 7.73 -4.88 3.22
C GLY A 42 9.00 -4.11 3.55
N PHE A 43 9.07 -3.49 4.74
CA PHE A 43 10.27 -2.79 5.19
C PHE A 43 11.45 -3.73 5.43
N ALA A 44 11.20 -4.89 6.06
CA ALA A 44 12.24 -5.87 6.33
C ALA A 44 12.85 -6.45 5.04
N THR A 45 12.03 -6.65 4.01
CA THR A 45 12.45 -7.24 2.72
C THR A 45 13.02 -6.20 1.76
N ALA A 46 12.62 -4.93 1.86
CA ALA A 46 13.09 -3.87 0.96
C ALA A 46 14.61 -3.67 1.03
N ALA A 47 15.19 -3.60 2.23
CA ALA A 47 16.62 -3.34 2.38
C ALA A 47 17.52 -4.44 1.75
N PRO A 48 17.29 -5.74 1.98
CA PRO A 48 18.03 -6.80 1.29
C PRO A 48 17.84 -6.78 -0.24
N VAL A 49 16.62 -6.57 -0.72
CA VAL A 49 16.34 -6.59 -2.18
C VAL A 49 17.01 -5.41 -2.87
N PHE A 50 16.84 -4.18 -2.37
CA PHE A 50 17.48 -3.02 -2.97
C PHE A 50 18.99 -2.96 -2.71
N GLY A 51 19.46 -3.53 -1.59
CA GLY A 51 20.88 -3.72 -1.31
C GLY A 51 21.55 -4.63 -2.34
N TRP A 52 20.92 -5.76 -2.67
CA TRP A 52 21.42 -6.65 -3.72
C TRP A 52 21.47 -5.98 -5.10
N VAL A 53 20.45 -5.17 -5.45
CA VAL A 53 20.44 -4.38 -6.70
C VAL A 53 21.59 -3.36 -6.72
N LEU A 54 21.89 -2.73 -5.58
CA LEU A 54 23.03 -1.82 -5.45
C LEU A 54 24.36 -2.54 -5.59
N ASP A 55 24.50 -3.73 -5.02
CA ASP A 55 25.73 -4.52 -5.09
C ASP A 55 26.07 -4.94 -6.53
N GLN A 56 25.08 -4.98 -7.43
CA GLN A 56 25.28 -5.20 -8.86
C GLN A 56 25.82 -3.96 -9.61
N GLY A 57 25.96 -2.82 -8.93
CA GLY A 57 26.42 -1.56 -9.53
C GLY A 57 25.32 -0.76 -10.24
N GLU A 58 24.04 -1.07 -10.01
CA GLU A 58 22.88 -0.49 -10.70
C GLU A 58 22.03 0.43 -9.79
N PRO A 59 22.53 1.63 -9.41
CA PRO A 59 21.81 2.52 -8.50
C PRO A 59 20.50 3.06 -9.09
N ALA A 60 20.39 3.13 -10.42
CA ALA A 60 19.14 3.49 -11.10
C ALA A 60 18.01 2.48 -10.83
N GLY A 61 18.36 1.21 -10.59
CA GLY A 61 17.42 0.13 -10.30
C GLY A 61 16.57 0.38 -9.06
N ILE A 62 17.07 1.15 -8.07
CA ILE A 62 16.29 1.53 -6.88
C ILE A 62 15.09 2.37 -7.26
N PHE A 63 15.27 3.36 -8.14
CA PHE A 63 14.20 4.27 -8.53
C PHE A 63 13.12 3.54 -9.35
N VAL A 64 13.55 2.66 -10.26
CA VAL A 64 12.63 1.82 -11.05
C VAL A 64 11.86 0.87 -10.14
N GLY A 65 12.54 0.15 -9.24
CA GLY A 65 11.88 -0.77 -8.31
C GLY A 65 10.93 -0.05 -7.34
N SER A 66 11.32 1.13 -6.86
CA SER A 66 10.44 1.98 -6.03
C SER A 66 9.21 2.45 -6.79
N ALA A 67 9.36 2.85 -8.05
CA ALA A 67 8.24 3.25 -8.91
C ALA A 67 7.27 2.08 -9.16
N LEU A 68 7.80 0.88 -9.43
CA LEU A 68 6.98 -0.33 -9.61
C LEU A 68 6.24 -0.72 -8.33
N ALA A 69 6.90 -0.66 -7.17
CA ALA A 69 6.27 -0.95 -5.88
C ALA A 69 5.13 0.04 -5.57
N LEU A 70 5.34 1.33 -5.81
CA LEU A 70 4.31 2.35 -5.67
C LEU A 70 3.15 2.14 -6.66
N ALA A 71 3.43 1.81 -7.91
CA ALA A 71 2.42 1.49 -8.90
C ALA A 71 1.56 0.28 -8.49
N ALA A 72 2.19 -0.78 -7.97
CA ALA A 72 1.48 -1.94 -7.43
C ALA A 72 0.60 -1.57 -6.21
N GLY A 73 1.09 -0.68 -5.34
CA GLY A 73 0.31 -0.13 -4.23
C GLY A 73 -0.92 0.64 -4.71
N ILE A 74 -0.77 1.50 -5.72
CA ILE A 74 -1.87 2.25 -6.35
C ILE A 74 -2.89 1.29 -6.97
N ALA A 75 -2.43 0.29 -7.73
CA ALA A 75 -3.30 -0.71 -8.33
C ALA A 75 -4.10 -1.48 -7.27
N SER A 76 -3.43 -1.91 -6.18
CA SER A 76 -4.08 -2.60 -5.07
C SER A 76 -5.15 -1.73 -4.40
N ALA A 77 -4.83 -0.46 -4.11
CA ALA A 77 -5.78 0.48 -3.53
C ALA A 77 -6.97 0.75 -4.45
N ALA A 78 -6.75 0.88 -5.76
CA ALA A 78 -7.81 1.05 -6.76
C ALA A 78 -8.73 -0.18 -6.83
N LEU A 79 -8.16 -1.39 -6.81
CA LEU A 79 -8.91 -2.64 -6.78
C LEU A 79 -9.77 -2.76 -5.51
N VAL A 80 -9.22 -2.43 -4.34
CA VAL A 80 -10.01 -2.41 -3.09
C VAL A 80 -11.10 -1.35 -3.19
N GLY A 81 -10.78 -0.13 -3.63
CA GLY A 81 -11.75 0.95 -3.80
C GLY A 81 -12.93 0.60 -4.71
N THR A 82 -12.68 -0.05 -5.86
CA THR A 82 -13.76 -0.52 -6.75
C THR A 82 -14.62 -1.62 -6.11
N ARG A 83 -14.01 -2.52 -5.34
CA ARG A 83 -14.73 -3.56 -4.59
C ARG A 83 -15.55 -3.01 -3.44
N LEU A 84 -15.16 -1.90 -2.82
CA LEU A 84 -15.96 -1.22 -1.78
C LEU A 84 -17.11 -0.37 -2.36
N ARG A 85 -16.98 0.12 -3.60
CA ARG A 85 -18.05 0.89 -4.29
C ARG A 85 -19.17 0.00 -4.85
N ARG A 86 -18.87 -1.22 -5.29
CA ARG A 86 -19.89 -2.18 -5.83
C ARG A 86 -20.99 -2.59 -4.83
N PRO A 87 -20.72 -2.81 -3.53
CA PRO A 87 -21.75 -3.08 -2.52
C PRO A 87 -22.76 -1.95 -2.38
N ALA A 88 -22.31 -0.69 -2.44
CA ALA A 88 -23.20 0.49 -2.34
C ALA A 88 -24.14 0.62 -3.55
N ALA A 89 -23.69 0.24 -4.75
CA ALA A 89 -24.52 0.28 -5.96
C ALA A 89 -25.57 -0.84 -6.03
N ARG A 90 -25.36 -1.97 -5.34
CA ARG A 90 -26.34 -3.08 -5.26
C ARG A 90 -27.40 -2.91 -4.18
N ALA A 91 -27.17 -2.05 -3.20
CA ALA A 91 -28.16 -1.73 -2.17
C ALA A 91 -29.12 -0.59 -2.57
N ALA A 92 -28.82 0.09 -3.70
CA ALA A 92 -29.59 1.21 -4.23
C ALA A 92 -30.38 0.87 -5.52
N ALA A 93 -30.37 -0.40 -5.93
CA ALA A 93 -31.13 -0.95 -7.05
C ALA A 93 -32.07 -2.04 -6.53
#